data_AF-A0A9E4F8X1-F1
#
_entry.id   AF-A0A9E4F8X1-F1
#
_cell.length_a   1.000
_cell.length_b   1.000
_cell.length_c   1.000
_cell.angle_alpha   90.00
_cell.angle_beta   90.00
_cell.angle_gamma   90.00
#
_symmetry.space_group_name_H-M   'P 1'
#
loop_
_entity.id
_entity.type
_entity.pdbx_description
1 polymer ?
#
loop_
_entity_poly.entity_id
_entity_poly.type
_entity_poly.pdbx_seq_one_letter_code
_entity_poly.pdbx_strand_id
1 'polypeptide(L)'
;MTQAEIENHIVTAERFLRHAEEEFEAGDLPQASEKAWGAVAHYLKSVAKFRGWRNRSHSDLNYIATDLSYETDDPRSIRRLYGSVSSLHQNFYEDWLPEISIAEGIEDAREMIHGLETRTGRPLDPRPSQANRSRRR
;
A
#
# COMPACT_ATOMS: atom_id res chain seq x y z
N MET A 1 -2.04 -1.87 22.05
CA MET A 1 -1.93 -2.12 20.59
C MET A 1 -0.93 -3.25 20.42
N THR A 2 -1.30 -4.34 19.76
CA THR A 2 -0.51 -5.57 19.83
C THR A 2 0.36 -5.75 18.59
N GLN A 3 1.59 -6.22 18.77
CA GLN A 3 2.50 -6.61 17.68
C GLN A 3 1.82 -7.58 16.70
N ALA A 4 0.98 -8.49 17.21
CA ALA A 4 0.18 -9.42 16.42
C ALA A 4 -0.77 -8.74 15.42
N GLU A 5 -1.36 -7.59 15.75
CA GLU A 5 -2.24 -6.87 14.81
C GLU A 5 -1.46 -6.28 13.63
N ILE A 6 -0.25 -5.80 13.86
CA ILE A 6 0.62 -5.25 12.80
C ILE A 6 1.04 -6.40 11.87
N GLU A 7 1.50 -7.50 12.45
CA GLU A 7 1.90 -8.71 11.71
C GLU A 7 0.74 -9.28 10.88
N ASN A 8 -0.46 -9.38 11.45
CA ASN A 8 -1.65 -9.82 10.73
C ASN A 8 -1.95 -8.96 9.49
N HIS A 9 -1.77 -7.63 9.57
CA HIS A 9 -1.93 -6.76 8.41
C HIS A 9 -0.87 -7.03 7.35
N ILE A 10 0.40 -7.21 7.75
CA ILE A 10 1.49 -7.50 6.80
C ILE A 10 1.26 -8.83 6.09
N VAL A 11 0.98 -9.90 6.84
CA VAL A 11 0.70 -11.23 6.26
C VAL A 11 -0.53 -11.19 5.35
N THR A 12 -1.55 -10.40 5.71
CA THR A 12 -2.71 -10.21 4.83
C THR A 12 -2.36 -9.46 3.56
N ALA A 13 -1.49 -8.43 3.63
CA ALA A 13 -1.04 -7.70 2.45
C ALA A 13 -0.28 -8.61 1.49
N GLU A 14 0.66 -9.42 1.98
CA GLU A 14 1.41 -10.39 1.18
C GLU A 14 0.49 -11.43 0.53
N ARG A 15 -0.51 -11.94 1.28
CA ARG A 15 -1.49 -12.88 0.75
C ARG A 15 -2.35 -12.26 -0.33
N PHE A 16 -2.79 -11.01 -0.15
CA PHE A 16 -3.61 -10.33 -1.14
C PHE A 16 -2.83 -9.98 -2.41
N LEU A 17 -1.54 -9.64 -2.34
CA LEU A 17 -0.72 -9.50 -3.55
C LEU A 17 -0.68 -10.80 -4.36
N ARG A 18 -0.42 -11.95 -3.71
CA ARG A 18 -0.43 -13.26 -4.40
C ARG A 18 -1.79 -13.57 -5.00
N HIS A 19 -2.87 -13.38 -4.25
CA HIS A 19 -4.21 -13.64 -4.76
C HIS A 19 -4.56 -12.68 -5.92
N ALA A 20 -4.07 -11.44 -5.94
CA ALA A 20 -4.30 -10.54 -7.06
C ALA A 20 -3.74 -11.10 -8.37
N GLU A 21 -2.55 -11.71 -8.33
CA GLU A 21 -1.93 -12.39 -9.47
C GLU A 21 -2.73 -13.64 -9.86
N GLU A 22 -3.11 -14.48 -8.89
CA GLU A 22 -3.88 -15.71 -9.13
C GLU A 22 -5.25 -15.42 -9.79
N GLU A 23 -5.97 -14.41 -9.31
CA GLU A 23 -7.28 -14.01 -9.86
C GLU A 23 -7.10 -13.38 -11.26
N PHE A 24 -6.02 -12.62 -11.48
CA PHE A 24 -5.70 -12.07 -12.79
C PHE A 24 -5.44 -13.17 -13.81
N GLU A 25 -4.62 -14.17 -13.47
CA GLU A 25 -4.36 -15.35 -14.31
C GLU A 25 -5.62 -16.17 -14.58
N ALA A 26 -6.56 -16.21 -13.63
CA ALA A 26 -7.86 -16.87 -13.77
C ALA A 26 -8.87 -16.05 -14.61
N GLY A 27 -8.57 -14.79 -14.92
CA GLY A 27 -9.46 -13.88 -15.64
C GLY A 27 -10.54 -13.21 -14.80
N ASP A 28 -10.49 -13.33 -13.46
CA ASP A 28 -11.37 -12.60 -12.54
C ASP A 28 -10.78 -11.21 -12.25
N LEU A 29 -10.89 -10.35 -13.26
CA LEU A 29 -10.32 -9.01 -13.28
C LEU A 29 -10.86 -8.08 -12.15
N PRO A 30 -12.16 -8.09 -11.81
CA PRO A 30 -12.66 -7.38 -10.63
C PRO A 30 -12.00 -7.85 -9.32
N GLN A 31 -11.88 -9.17 -9.11
CA GLN A 31 -11.27 -9.70 -7.90
C GLN A 31 -9.77 -9.42 -7.83
N ALA A 32 -9.05 -9.53 -8.96
CA ALA A 32 -7.65 -9.14 -9.05
C ALA A 32 -7.45 -7.68 -8.60
N SER A 33 -8.34 -6.79 -9.05
CA SER A 33 -8.35 -5.37 -8.70
C SER A 33 -8.57 -5.15 -7.20
N GLU A 34 -9.57 -5.81 -6.60
CA GLU A 34 -9.87 -5.70 -5.17
C GLU A 34 -8.72 -6.23 -4.30
N LYS A 35 -8.10 -7.35 -4.70
CA LYS A 35 -6.98 -7.93 -3.97
C LYS A 35 -5.74 -7.03 -4.00
N ALA A 36 -5.40 -6.47 -5.15
CA ALA A 36 -4.26 -5.56 -5.26
C ALA A 36 -4.45 -4.29 -4.42
N TRP A 37 -5.63 -3.67 -4.48
CA TRP A 37 -5.94 -2.53 -3.61
C TRP A 37 -5.94 -2.92 -2.12
N GLY A 38 -6.56 -4.04 -1.79
CA GLY A 38 -6.62 -4.56 -0.43
C GLY A 38 -5.22 -4.80 0.16
N ALA A 39 -4.26 -5.25 -0.66
CA ALA A 39 -2.89 -5.44 -0.23
C ALA A 39 -2.25 -4.14 0.25
N VAL A 40 -2.33 -3.08 -0.57
CA VAL A 40 -1.82 -1.75 -0.20
C VAL A 40 -2.56 -1.22 1.03
N ALA A 41 -3.88 -1.37 1.10
CA ALA A 41 -4.67 -0.93 2.25
C ALA A 41 -4.24 -1.61 3.56
N HIS A 42 -3.99 -2.92 3.53
CA HIS A 42 -3.49 -3.66 4.68
C HIS A 42 -2.08 -3.23 5.07
N TYR A 43 -1.19 -3.05 4.08
CA TYR A 43 0.17 -2.59 4.36
C TYR A 43 0.18 -1.19 5.00
N LEU A 44 -0.59 -0.24 4.47
CA LEU A 44 -0.74 1.10 5.06
C LEU A 44 -1.34 1.05 6.48
N LYS A 45 -2.30 0.16 6.75
CA LYS A 45 -2.84 -0.05 8.10
C LYS A 45 -1.76 -0.55 9.06
N SER A 46 -0.86 -1.43 8.61
CA SER A 46 0.27 -1.91 9.42
C SER A 46 1.24 -0.78 9.78
N VAL A 47 1.58 0.08 8.81
CA VAL A 47 2.40 1.28 9.02
C VAL A 47 1.73 2.23 10.01
N ALA A 48 0.44 2.54 9.80
CA ALA A 48 -0.30 3.43 10.67
C ALA A 48 -0.37 2.89 12.11
N LYS A 49 -0.64 1.60 12.29
CA LYS A 49 -0.57 0.98 13.63
C LYS A 49 0.84 1.13 14.20
N PHE A 50 1.89 0.73 13.49
CA PHE A 50 3.26 0.84 13.98
C PHE A 50 3.64 2.27 14.41
N ARG A 51 3.13 3.29 13.70
CA ARG A 51 3.38 4.72 13.99
C ARG A 51 2.39 5.34 14.99
N GLY A 52 1.34 4.62 15.40
CA GLY A 52 0.27 5.16 16.26
C GLY A 52 -0.67 6.15 15.55
N TRP A 53 -0.77 6.08 14.22
CA TRP A 53 -1.63 6.92 13.39
C TRP A 53 -3.06 6.38 13.30
N ARG A 54 -4.01 7.23 12.89
CA ARG A 54 -5.42 6.87 12.68
C ARG A 54 -5.57 6.01 11.40
N ASN A 55 -6.40 4.96 11.44
CA ASN A 55 -6.60 4.03 10.31
C ASN A 55 -7.98 3.36 10.26
N ARG A 56 -9.05 4.07 10.63
CA ARG A 56 -10.39 3.53 10.83
C ARG A 56 -11.26 3.55 9.55
N SER A 57 -10.88 4.31 8.53
CA SER A 57 -11.67 4.47 7.30
C SER A 57 -10.82 4.37 6.03
N HIS A 58 -11.47 4.23 4.86
CA HIS A 58 -10.78 4.37 3.57
C HIS A 58 -10.21 5.78 3.37
N SER A 59 -10.87 6.80 3.92
CA SER A 59 -10.33 8.17 3.89
C SER A 59 -9.04 8.30 4.69
N ASP A 60 -8.85 7.52 5.76
CA ASP A 60 -7.58 7.51 6.52
C ASP A 60 -6.41 7.00 5.68
N LEU A 61 -6.62 6.07 4.76
CA LEU A 61 -5.57 5.56 3.87
C LEU A 61 -4.97 6.68 2.98
N ASN A 62 -5.81 7.63 2.56
CA ASN A 62 -5.36 8.79 1.78
C ASN A 62 -4.42 9.69 2.60
N TYR A 63 -4.74 9.91 3.88
CA TYR A 63 -3.89 10.68 4.77
C TYR A 63 -2.58 9.94 5.07
N ILE A 64 -2.63 8.64 5.33
CA ILE A 64 -1.43 7.82 5.56
C ILE A 64 -0.50 7.87 4.35
N ALA A 65 -1.02 7.69 3.12
CA ALA A 65 -0.21 7.78 1.90
C ALA A 65 0.39 9.19 1.70
N THR A 66 -0.36 10.23 2.06
CA THR A 66 0.12 11.62 2.01
C THR A 66 1.25 11.85 3.01
N ASP A 67 1.08 11.41 4.25
CA ASP A 67 2.09 11.55 5.30
C ASP A 67 3.38 10.80 4.94
N LEU A 68 3.26 9.57 4.42
CA LEU A 68 4.41 8.80 3.93
C LEU A 68 5.11 9.46 2.75
N SER A 69 4.38 10.19 1.91
CA SER A 69 4.99 10.94 0.81
C SER A 69 5.96 12.02 1.30
N TYR A 70 5.72 12.62 2.48
CA TYR A 70 6.64 13.62 3.06
C TYR A 70 7.91 13.00 3.65
N GLU A 71 7.96 11.68 3.83
CA GLU A 71 9.12 10.95 4.37
C GLU A 71 10.09 10.47 3.28
N THR A 72 9.76 10.66 2.00
CA THR A 72 10.59 10.26 0.85
C THR A 72 11.12 11.47 0.08
N ASP A 73 12.27 11.31 -0.58
CA ASP A 73 12.82 12.32 -1.49
C ASP A 73 12.06 12.37 -2.84
N ASP A 74 11.15 11.41 -3.08
CA ASP A 74 10.19 11.44 -4.19
C ASP A 74 8.73 11.34 -3.69
N PRO A 75 8.15 12.44 -3.18
CA PRO A 75 6.76 12.47 -2.71
C PRO A 75 5.73 12.23 -3.82
N ARG A 76 6.10 12.46 -5.09
CA ARG A 76 5.17 12.30 -6.22
C ARG A 76 4.98 10.83 -6.58
N SER A 77 6.02 10.01 -6.46
CA SER A 77 5.92 8.55 -6.69
C SER A 77 4.84 7.90 -5.82
N ILE A 78 4.90 8.09 -4.49
CA ILE A 78 3.96 7.48 -3.55
C ILE A 78 2.51 7.89 -3.84
N ARG A 79 2.27 9.18 -4.09
CA ARG A 79 0.92 9.67 -4.39
C ARG A 79 0.41 9.18 -5.75
N ARG A 80 1.29 9.04 -6.74
CA ARG A 80 0.94 8.48 -8.05
C ARG A 80 0.56 7.00 -7.93
N LEU A 81 1.41 6.19 -7.29
CA LEU A 81 1.15 4.77 -7.08
C LEU A 81 -0.15 4.55 -6.29
N TYR A 82 -0.34 5.28 -5.20
CA TYR A 82 -1.58 5.17 -4.43
C TYR A 82 -2.83 5.59 -5.23
N GLY A 83 -2.71 6.62 -6.07
CA GLY A 83 -3.79 7.03 -6.98
C GLY A 83 -4.13 5.94 -7.99
N SER A 84 -3.11 5.30 -8.59
CA SER A 84 -3.27 4.17 -9.51
C SER A 84 -3.99 3.00 -8.83
N VAL A 85 -3.50 2.56 -7.67
CA VAL A 85 -4.09 1.45 -6.90
C VAL A 85 -5.50 1.79 -6.41
N SER A 86 -5.80 3.06 -6.11
CA SER A 86 -7.16 3.50 -5.75
C SER A 86 -8.17 3.39 -6.91
N SER A 87 -7.70 3.36 -8.16
CA SER A 87 -8.57 3.10 -9.32
C SER A 87 -9.00 1.63 -9.40
N LEU A 88 -8.16 0.69 -8.94
CA LEU A 88 -8.51 -0.73 -8.87
C LEU A 88 -9.68 -1.01 -7.93
N HIS A 89 -9.73 -0.32 -6.79
CA HIS A 89 -10.87 -0.43 -5.89
C HIS A 89 -12.19 0.04 -6.53
N GLN A 90 -12.14 1.06 -7.38
CA GLN A 90 -13.31 1.48 -8.15
C GLN A 90 -13.67 0.41 -9.20
N ASN A 91 -12.67 -0.18 -9.85
CA ASN A 91 -12.88 -1.24 -10.84
C ASN A 91 -13.60 -2.46 -10.26
N PHE A 92 -13.37 -2.82 -9.01
CA PHE A 92 -14.12 -3.92 -8.37
C PHE A 92 -15.64 -3.72 -8.42
N TYR A 93 -16.13 -2.48 -8.38
CA TYR A 93 -17.56 -2.17 -8.47
C TYR A 93 -18.04 -1.91 -9.90
N GLU A 94 -17.19 -1.33 -10.75
CA GLU A 94 -17.57 -0.83 -12.08
C GLU A 94 -17.20 -1.77 -13.24
N ASP A 95 -16.24 -2.67 -13.03
CA ASP A 95 -15.69 -3.62 -14.03
C ASP A 95 -15.41 -2.98 -15.41
N TRP A 96 -14.77 -1.81 -15.39
CA TRP A 96 -14.60 -0.93 -16.54
C TRP A 96 -13.14 -0.79 -17.01
N LEU A 97 -12.17 -1.25 -16.21
CA LEU A 97 -10.76 -1.12 -16.54
C LEU A 97 -10.37 -2.20 -17.55
N PRO A 98 -9.64 -1.83 -18.61
CA PRO A 98 -9.00 -2.82 -19.47
C PRO A 98 -8.02 -3.70 -18.69
N GLU A 99 -7.86 -4.94 -19.11
CA GLU A 99 -6.92 -5.92 -18.53
C GLU A 99 -5.51 -5.34 -18.31
N ILE A 100 -4.98 -4.60 -19.30
CA ILE A 100 -3.65 -3.97 -19.19
C ILE A 100 -3.56 -2.96 -18.03
N SER A 101 -4.63 -2.20 -17.77
CA SER A 101 -4.66 -1.24 -16.67
C SER A 101 -4.72 -1.93 -15.31
N ILE A 102 -5.31 -3.13 -15.26
CA ILE A 102 -5.35 -3.95 -14.05
C ILE A 102 -3.97 -4.56 -13.79
N ALA A 103 -3.32 -5.09 -14.83
CA ALA A 103 -1.95 -5.59 -14.74
C ALA A 103 -0.98 -4.52 -14.25
N GLU A 104 -1.02 -3.32 -14.84
CA GLU A 104 -0.22 -2.17 -14.40
C GLU A 104 -0.53 -1.78 -12.94
N GLY A 105 -1.80 -1.80 -12.54
CA GLY A 105 -2.19 -1.50 -11.18
C GLY A 105 -1.71 -2.54 -10.14
N ILE A 106 -1.65 -3.82 -10.51
CA ILE A 106 -1.07 -4.88 -9.66
C ILE A 106 0.42 -4.62 -9.46
N GLU A 107 1.14 -4.27 -10.53
CA GLU A 107 2.56 -3.92 -10.42
C GLU A 107 2.79 -2.63 -9.62
N ASP A 108 1.94 -1.61 -9.77
CA ASP A 108 1.98 -0.40 -8.94
C ASP A 108 1.76 -0.71 -7.45
N ALA A 109 0.87 -1.66 -7.12
CA ALA A 109 0.66 -2.13 -5.75
C ALA A 109 1.93 -2.80 -5.19
N ARG A 110 2.58 -3.65 -5.99
CA ARG A 110 3.86 -4.30 -5.63
C ARG A 110 4.97 -3.27 -5.42
N GLU A 111 5.12 -2.33 -6.36
CA GLU A 111 6.13 -1.27 -6.29
C GLU A 111 5.93 -0.40 -5.04
N MET A 112 4.68 -0.03 -4.73
CA MET A 112 4.38 0.79 -3.56
C MET A 112 4.77 0.09 -2.26
N ILE A 113 4.38 -1.17 -2.08
CA ILE A 113 4.69 -1.94 -0.86
C ILE A 113 6.20 -2.10 -0.70
N HIS A 114 6.89 -2.58 -1.74
CA HIS A 114 8.34 -2.78 -1.71
C HIS A 114 9.10 -1.47 -1.50
N GLY A 115 8.63 -0.40 -2.13
CA GLY A 115 9.18 0.94 -1.98
C GLY A 115 9.04 1.50 -0.57
N LEU A 116 7.95 1.18 0.13
CA LEU A 116 7.74 1.56 1.52
C LEU A 116 8.61 0.73 2.48
N GLU A 117 8.71 -0.59 2.27
CA GLU A 117 9.61 -1.47 3.05
C GLU A 117 11.05 -0.97 3.00
N THR A 118 11.56 -0.70 1.80
CA THR A 118 12.95 -0.31 1.58
C THR A 118 13.28 1.06 2.19
N ARG A 119 12.34 2.03 2.12
CA ARG A 119 12.60 3.42 2.51
C ARG A 119 12.25 3.72 3.97
N THR A 120 11.23 3.07 4.50
CA THR A 120 10.70 3.36 5.85
C THR A 120 11.01 2.27 6.87
N GLY A 121 11.58 1.15 6.43
CA GLY A 121 11.64 -0.11 7.17
C GLY A 121 10.32 -0.85 7.07
N ARG A 122 10.36 -2.19 7.13
CA ARG A 122 9.13 -2.97 7.28
C ARG A 122 8.51 -2.63 8.64
N PRO A 123 7.19 -2.41 8.75
CA PRO A 123 6.56 -2.24 10.05
C PRO A 123 6.90 -3.44 10.93
N LEU A 124 7.34 -3.17 12.18
CA LEU A 124 7.99 -4.10 13.13
C LEU A 124 9.53 -4.08 13.13
N ASP A 125 10.18 -3.62 12.07
CA ASP A 125 11.63 -3.38 12.09
C ASP A 125 11.94 -2.11 12.90
N PRO A 126 13.08 -2.07 13.63
CA PRO A 126 13.59 -0.80 14.14
C PRO A 126 13.73 0.16 12.97
N ARG A 127 13.16 1.37 13.06
CA ARG A 127 13.27 2.36 11.97
C ARG A 127 14.75 2.44 11.57
N PRO A 128 15.07 2.42 10.26
CA PRO A 128 16.43 2.69 9.83
C PRO A 128 16.85 4.00 10.51
N SER A 129 17.97 3.97 11.22
CA SER A 129 18.51 5.15 11.90
C SER A 129 18.53 6.31 10.90
N GLN A 130 17.64 7.30 11.09
CA GLN A 130 17.77 8.58 10.41
C GLN A 130 18.92 9.33 11.07
N ALA A 131 20.13 8.80 10.90
CA ALA A 131 21.34 9.54 11.17
C ALA A 131 21.35 10.73 10.22
N ASN A 132 21.00 11.89 10.80
CA ASN A 132 21.34 13.22 10.33
C ASN A 132 20.49 13.81 9.18
N ARG A 133 19.31 14.35 9.52
CA ARG A 133 18.80 15.57 8.86
C ARG A 133 18.97 16.75 9.82
N SER A 134 20.24 17.13 10.04
CA SER A 134 20.59 18.39 10.67
C SER A 134 19.97 19.57 9.93
N ARG A 135 19.26 20.39 10.70
CA ARG A 135 19.03 21.83 10.50
C ARG A 135 18.25 22.25 9.26
N ARG A 136 16.99 22.63 9.49
CA ARG A 136 16.45 23.83 8.87
C ARG A 136 16.03 24.79 9.98
N ARG A 137 16.73 25.93 10.01
CA ARG A 137 16.26 27.18 10.62
C ARG A 137 15.13 27.73 9.76
#